data_AF-A0A1D9HC93-F1
#
_entry.id   AF-A0A1D9HC93-F1
#
_cell.length_a   1.000
_cell.length_b   1.000
_cell.length_c   1.000
_cell.angle_alpha   90.00
_cell.angle_beta   90.00
_cell.angle_gamma   90.00
#
_symmetry.space_group_name_H-M   'P 1'
#
loop_
_entity.id
_entity.type
_entity.pdbx_description
1 polymer ?
#
loop_
_entity_poly.entity_id
_entity_poly.type
_entity_poly.pdbx_seq_one_letter_code
_entity_poly.pdbx_strand_id
1 'polypeptide(L)'
;MGFSCRKFLIARDDTLWQLPTTKFQRMLREPANHCLSTFAGQRARMADVVVELVAREPVRVVRTTFSILTFDAEGCLDPGAFEKQQFALAESVVAPVFAASVDESKQPVVDASARFIAQGGQWVPTRALARAIDEAALGQRRCLRL
;
A
#
# COMPACT_ATOMS: atom_id res chain seq x y z
N MET A 1 -8.30 15.81 19.08
CA MET A 1 -8.60 14.98 17.90
C MET A 1 -7.31 14.81 17.10
N GLY A 2 -7.03 13.61 16.59
CA GLY A 2 -5.80 13.35 15.82
C GLY A 2 -6.00 12.20 14.82
N PHE A 3 -4.98 11.91 14.03
CA PHE A 3 -4.99 10.81 13.06
C PHE A 3 -3.77 9.91 13.27
N SER A 4 -3.93 8.62 12.98
CA SER A 4 -2.84 7.65 13.02
C SER A 4 -2.87 6.75 11.78
N CYS A 5 -1.70 6.48 11.21
CA CYS A 5 -1.56 5.52 10.12
C CYS A 5 -1.21 4.14 10.69
N ARG A 6 -2.01 3.14 10.36
CA ARG A 6 -1.79 1.72 10.64
C ARG A 6 -1.45 1.03 9.32
N LYS A 7 -0.32 0.31 9.28
CA LYS A 7 0.12 -0.42 8.09
C LYS A 7 -0.02 -1.91 8.31
N PHE A 8 -0.50 -2.61 7.30
CA PHE A 8 -0.64 -4.07 7.33
C PHE A 8 -0.04 -4.68 6.06
N LEU A 9 0.71 -5.77 6.23
CA LEU A 9 1.01 -6.71 5.16
C LEU A 9 0.01 -7.86 5.23
N ILE A 10 -0.46 -8.28 4.07
CA ILE A 10 -1.44 -9.35 3.91
C ILE A 10 -0.74 -10.48 3.16
N ALA A 11 -0.58 -11.61 3.83
CA ALA A 11 -0.01 -12.82 3.25
C ALA A 11 -0.97 -13.46 2.22
N ARG A 12 -0.54 -14.51 1.51
CA ARG A 12 -1.36 -15.16 0.48
C ARG A 12 -2.63 -15.82 1.02
N ASP A 13 -2.59 -16.27 2.27
CA ASP A 13 -3.70 -16.87 3.02
C ASP A 13 -4.60 -15.81 3.70
N ASP A 14 -4.46 -14.54 3.34
CA ASP A 14 -5.14 -13.38 3.93
C ASP A 14 -4.80 -13.13 5.42
N THR A 15 -3.72 -13.73 5.94
CA THR A 15 -3.21 -13.42 7.28
C THR A 15 -2.70 -11.97 7.36
N LEU A 16 -3.17 -11.23 8.37
CA LEU A 16 -2.80 -9.83 8.61
C LEU A 16 -1.60 -9.70 9.54
N TRP A 17 -0.56 -9.02 9.05
CA TRP A 17 0.64 -8.65 9.78
C TRP A 17 0.71 -7.15 9.94
N GLN A 18 0.60 -6.65 11.17
CA GLN A 18 0.84 -5.26 11.49
C GLN A 18 2.32 -4.92 11.27
N LEU A 19 2.55 -3.92 10.43
CA LEU A 19 3.86 -3.38 10.13
C LEU A 19 4.00 -2.02 10.81
N PRO A 20 4.87 -1.86 11.82
CA PRO A 20 5.13 -0.55 12.41
C PRO A 20 5.60 0.45 11.34
N THR A 21 5.06 1.67 11.35
CA THR A 21 5.46 2.73 10.40
C THR A 21 6.97 2.99 10.44
N THR A 22 7.59 2.94 11.62
CA THR A 22 9.04 3.08 11.78
C THR A 22 9.81 1.94 11.14
N LYS A 23 9.31 0.69 11.22
CA LYS A 23 9.91 -0.47 10.55
C LYS A 23 9.82 -0.31 9.03
N PHE A 24 8.65 0.08 8.52
CA PHE A 24 8.48 0.35 7.09
C PHE A 24 9.43 1.44 6.57
N GLN A 25 9.57 2.56 7.29
CA GLN A 25 10.50 3.62 6.94
C GLN A 25 11.96 3.14 6.89
N ARG A 26 12.34 2.28 7.84
CA ARG A 26 13.67 1.66 7.84
C ARG A 26 13.87 0.69 6.67
N MET A 27 12.86 -0.11 6.33
CA MET A 27 12.89 -0.99 5.16
C MET A 27 13.05 -0.21 3.84
N LEU A 28 12.56 1.03 3.76
CA LEU A 28 12.76 1.89 2.59
C LEU A 28 14.17 2.50 2.56
N ARG A 29 14.74 2.86 3.71
CA ARG A 29 16.05 3.52 3.81
C ARG A 29 17.23 2.55 3.74
N GLU A 30 17.10 1.41 4.42
CA GLU A 30 18.14 0.39 4.58
C GLU A 30 17.55 -1.02 4.38
N PRO A 31 17.13 -1.39 3.16
CA PRO A 31 16.37 -2.62 2.93
C PRO A 31 17.11 -3.88 3.40
N ALA A 32 18.42 -3.95 3.13
CA ALA A 32 19.27 -5.09 3.46
C ALA A 32 19.36 -5.39 4.97
N ASN A 33 19.13 -4.40 5.83
CA ASN A 33 19.16 -4.56 7.29
C ASN A 33 17.79 -4.92 7.88
N HIS A 34 16.74 -4.92 7.06
CA HIS A 34 15.35 -5.01 7.52
C HIS A 34 14.50 -5.98 6.68
N CYS A 35 15.13 -7.05 6.20
CA CYS A 35 14.47 -8.08 5.41
C CYS A 35 13.44 -8.87 6.24
N LEU A 36 12.36 -9.28 5.59
CA LEU A 36 11.26 -10.03 6.15
C LEU A 36 11.22 -11.42 5.52
N SER A 37 11.88 -12.40 6.14
CA SER A 37 12.01 -13.76 5.58
C SER A 37 10.67 -14.44 5.28
N THR A 38 9.62 -14.17 6.06
CA THR A 38 8.26 -14.66 5.81
C THR A 38 7.69 -14.22 4.45
N PHE A 39 8.21 -13.12 3.89
CA PHE A 39 7.81 -12.54 2.61
C PHE A 39 8.88 -12.68 1.52
N ALA A 40 9.95 -13.46 1.77
CA ALA A 40 11.00 -13.74 0.79
C ALA A 40 10.45 -14.25 -0.55
N GLY A 41 10.90 -13.63 -1.64
CA GLY A 41 10.52 -13.91 -3.02
C GLY A 41 9.05 -13.59 -3.34
N GLN A 42 8.32 -12.88 -2.48
CA GLN A 42 6.89 -12.65 -2.64
C GLN A 42 6.57 -11.22 -3.05
N ARG A 43 5.45 -11.11 -3.75
CA ARG A 43 4.71 -9.85 -3.90
C ARG A 43 3.61 -9.84 -2.83
N ALA A 44 3.79 -9.04 -1.79
CA ALA A 44 2.86 -8.96 -0.68
C ALA A 44 1.84 -7.84 -0.91
N ARG A 45 0.59 -8.11 -0.56
CA ARG A 45 -0.47 -7.10 -0.51
C ARG A 45 -0.28 -6.24 0.73
N MET A 46 -0.47 -4.94 0.62
CA MET A 46 -0.34 -3.98 1.71
C MET A 46 -1.58 -3.09 1.81
N ALA A 47 -1.99 -2.79 3.04
CA ALA A 47 -3.02 -1.81 3.35
C ALA A 47 -2.47 -0.74 4.30
N ASP A 48 -2.64 0.52 3.90
CA ASP A 48 -2.36 1.71 4.69
C ASP A 48 -3.68 2.34 5.14
N VAL A 49 -3.96 2.28 6.44
CA VAL A 49 -5.22 2.69 7.03
C VAL A 49 -5.00 3.91 7.91
N VAL A 50 -5.69 5.00 7.61
CA VAL A 50 -5.74 6.20 8.46
C VAL A 50 -6.94 6.07 9.37
N VAL A 51 -6.71 6.12 10.68
CA VAL A 51 -7.76 6.12 11.71
C VAL A 51 -7.82 7.46 12.41
N GLU A 52 -9.03 7.91 12.71
CA GLU A 52 -9.27 9.06 13.60
C GLU A 52 -9.12 8.63 15.06
N LEU A 53 -8.49 9.49 15.85
CA LEU A 53 -8.29 9.32 17.27
C LEU A 53 -9.02 10.40 18.08
N VAL A 54 -9.79 9.96 19.07
CA VAL A 54 -10.39 10.81 20.11
C VAL A 54 -9.88 10.28 21.46
N ALA A 55 -9.36 11.17 22.31
CA ALA A 55 -8.72 10.78 23.58
C ALA A 55 -7.66 9.66 23.45
N ARG A 56 -6.94 9.61 22.31
CA ARG A 56 -5.95 8.58 21.93
C ARG A 56 -6.52 7.19 21.59
N GLU A 57 -7.84 7.05 21.53
CA GLU A 57 -8.51 5.83 21.10
C GLU A 57 -8.97 5.92 19.64
N PRO A 58 -8.77 4.86 18.82
CA PRO A 58 -9.23 4.85 17.44
C PRO A 58 -10.75 4.69 17.36
N VAL A 59 -11.43 5.66 16.73
CA VAL A 59 -12.90 5.70 16.69
C VAL A 59 -13.48 5.32 15.33
N ARG A 60 -12.79 5.65 14.23
CA ARG A 60 -13.20 5.27 12.87
C ARG A 60 -12.05 5.26 11.89
N VAL A 61 -12.20 4.48 10.83
CA VAL A 61 -11.34 4.54 9.63
C VAL A 61 -11.78 5.73 8.78
N VAL A 62 -10.82 6.57 8.38
CA VAL A 62 -11.09 7.73 7.52
C VAL A 62 -10.60 7.54 6.09
N ARG A 63 -9.58 6.70 5.89
CA ARG A 63 -9.04 6.38 4.57
C ARG A 63 -8.31 5.05 4.62
N THR A 64 -8.46 4.27 3.57
CA THR A 64 -7.64 3.08 3.33
C THR A 64 -7.07 3.16 1.92
N THR A 65 -5.77 2.88 1.79
CA THR A 65 -5.08 2.77 0.51
C THR A 65 -4.42 1.41 0.39
N PHE A 66 -4.48 0.84 -0.81
CA PHE A 66 -3.96 -0.49 -1.11
C PHE A 66 -2.78 -0.38 -2.06
N SER A 67 -1.73 -1.15 -1.78
CA SER A 67 -0.53 -1.22 -2.61
C SER A 67 0.04 -2.64 -2.59
N ILE A 68 0.89 -2.96 -3.55
CA ILE A 68 1.69 -4.18 -3.55
C ILE A 68 3.15 -3.81 -3.21
N LEU A 69 3.78 -4.60 -2.34
CA LEU A 69 5.22 -4.56 -2.06
C LEU A 69 5.89 -5.75 -2.72
N THR A 70 7.06 -5.55 -3.32
CA THR A 70 7.87 -6.63 -3.90
C THR A 70 9.07 -6.86 -3.02
N PHE A 71 9.32 -8.13 -2.69
CA PHE A 71 10.46 -8.56 -1.90
C PHE A 71 11.37 -9.46 -2.74
N ASP A 72 12.68 -9.28 -2.60
CA ASP A 72 13.68 -10.16 -3.21
C ASP A 72 13.74 -11.54 -2.52
N ALA A 73 14.63 -12.42 -3.00
CA ALA A 73 14.76 -13.79 -2.49
C ALA A 73 15.16 -13.85 -1.01
N GLU A 74 15.78 -12.80 -0.49
CA GLU A 74 16.19 -12.65 0.91
C GLU A 74 15.09 -12.01 1.77
N GLY A 75 14.02 -11.50 1.15
CA GLY A 75 12.90 -10.84 1.81
C GLY A 75 13.11 -9.35 2.04
N CYS A 76 14.08 -8.74 1.39
CA CYS A 76 14.31 -7.30 1.45
C CYS A 76 13.37 -6.59 0.48
N LEU A 77 12.79 -5.48 0.94
CA LEU A 77 11.86 -4.68 0.14
C LEU A 77 12.62 -4.03 -1.02
N ASP A 78 12.07 -4.07 -2.23
CA ASP A 78 12.54 -3.26 -3.36
C ASP A 78 11.91 -1.85 -3.28
N PRO A 79 12.64 -0.81 -2.82
CA PRO A 79 12.08 0.54 -2.67
C PRO A 79 11.88 1.21 -4.03
N GLY A 80 12.72 0.88 -5.02
CA GLY A 80 12.63 1.43 -6.37
C GLY A 80 11.39 0.95 -7.10
N ALA A 81 11.05 -0.33 -6.96
CA ALA A 81 9.77 -0.86 -7.45
C ALA A 81 8.57 -0.22 -6.73
N PHE A 82 8.67 -0.04 -5.41
CA PHE A 82 7.63 0.63 -4.64
C PHE A 82 7.41 2.09 -5.07
N GLU A 83 8.48 2.87 -5.21
CA GLU A 83 8.43 4.27 -5.64
C GLU A 83 7.84 4.42 -7.05
N LYS A 84 8.32 3.62 -8.02
CA LYS A 84 7.77 3.58 -9.39
C LYS A 84 6.28 3.26 -9.38
N GLN A 85 5.85 2.33 -8.53
CA GLN A 85 4.43 2.00 -8.37
C GLN A 85 3.63 3.17 -7.79
N GLN A 86 4.13 3.86 -6.76
CA GLN A 86 3.45 5.03 -6.20
C GLN A 86 3.31 6.15 -7.24
N PHE A 87 4.36 6.40 -8.01
CA PHE A 87 4.35 7.39 -9.08
C PHE A 87 3.34 7.04 -10.17
N ALA A 88 3.37 5.80 -10.68
CA ALA A 88 2.42 5.31 -11.68
C ALA A 88 0.96 5.39 -11.22
N LEU A 89 0.68 5.09 -9.94
CA LEU A 89 -0.66 5.24 -9.35
C LEU A 89 -1.11 6.70 -9.33
N ALA A 90 -0.22 7.63 -8.94
CA ALA A 90 -0.52 9.06 -8.94
C ALA A 90 -0.77 9.59 -10.37
N GLU A 91 0.09 9.23 -11.32
CA GLU A 91 -0.09 9.59 -12.73
C GLU A 91 -1.41 9.04 -13.29
N SER A 92 -1.79 7.80 -12.98
CA SER A 92 -3.04 7.21 -13.46
C SER A 92 -4.30 7.97 -13.00
N VAL A 93 -4.26 8.62 -11.84
CA VAL A 93 -5.38 9.45 -11.35
C VAL A 93 -5.41 10.81 -12.05
N VAL A 94 -4.24 11.34 -12.40
CA VAL A 94 -4.08 12.71 -12.89
C VAL A 94 -4.16 12.80 -14.42
N ALA A 95 -3.69 11.78 -15.15
CA ALA A 95 -3.65 11.75 -16.62
C ALA A 95 -5.03 11.95 -17.29
N PRO A 96 -6.15 11.36 -16.81
CA PRO A 96 -7.48 11.59 -17.40
C PRO A 96 -7.95 13.05 -17.28
N VAL A 97 -7.57 13.73 -16.20
CA VAL A 97 -7.92 15.15 -15.97
C VAL A 97 -7.22 16.04 -16.98
N PHE A 98 -5.93 15.79 -17.24
CA PHE A 98 -5.19 16.52 -18.25
C PHE A 98 -5.63 16.17 -19.68
N ALA A 99 -5.92 14.91 -19.97
CA ALA A 99 -6.38 14.48 -21.29
C ALA A 99 -7.71 15.17 -21.71
N ALA A 100 -8.61 15.42 -20.75
CA ALA A 100 -9.85 16.17 -21.00
C ALA A 100 -9.62 17.67 -21.36
N SER A 101 -8.41 18.18 -21.19
CA SER A 101 -8.03 19.57 -21.48
C SER A 101 -7.21 19.76 -22.76
N VAL A 102 -6.91 18.67 -23.48
CA VAL A 102 -6.12 18.70 -24.73
C VAL A 102 -7.05 18.63 -25.94
N ASP A 103 -6.83 19.51 -26.91
CA ASP A 103 -7.48 19.50 -28.23
C ASP A 103 -7.32 18.12 -28.91
N GLU A 104 -8.41 17.51 -29.38
CA GLU A 104 -8.45 16.14 -29.92
C GLU A 104 -7.47 15.94 -31.10
N SER A 105 -7.07 17.04 -31.76
CA SER A 105 -6.10 17.05 -32.86
C SER A 105 -4.64 16.76 -32.43
N LYS A 106 -4.34 16.72 -31.12
CA LYS A 106 -3.00 16.50 -30.56
C LYS A 106 -2.98 15.45 -29.45
N GLN A 107 -3.54 14.26 -29.69
CA GLN A 107 -3.43 13.17 -28.70
C GLN A 107 -1.95 12.75 -28.54
N PRO A 108 -1.32 12.96 -27.37
CA PRO A 108 0.06 12.55 -27.15
C PRO A 108 0.14 11.01 -27.13
N VAL A 109 1.21 10.46 -27.71
CA VAL A 109 1.57 9.04 -27.55
C VAL A 109 1.66 8.76 -26.06
N VAL A 110 0.81 7.86 -25.56
CA VAL A 110 0.81 7.57 -24.13
C VAL A 110 1.74 6.40 -23.83
N ASP A 111 2.72 6.62 -22.95
CA ASP A 111 3.53 5.54 -22.38
C ASP A 111 2.62 4.61 -21.55
N ALA A 112 2.35 3.43 -22.10
CA ALA A 112 1.50 2.44 -21.44
C ALA A 112 2.19 1.75 -20.26
N SER A 113 3.52 1.85 -20.13
CA SER A 113 4.29 1.20 -19.08
C SER A 113 3.83 1.63 -17.69
N ALA A 114 3.57 2.94 -17.51
CA ALA A 114 3.01 3.48 -16.28
C ALA A 114 1.63 2.86 -15.96
N ARG A 115 0.77 2.66 -16.96
CA ARG A 115 -0.55 2.01 -16.75
C ARG A 115 -0.41 0.55 -16.33
N PHE A 116 0.52 -0.19 -16.92
CA PHE A 116 0.79 -1.58 -16.52
C PHE A 116 1.35 -1.68 -15.10
N ILE A 117 2.25 -0.77 -14.71
CA ILE A 117 2.78 -0.69 -13.35
C ILE A 117 1.65 -0.33 -12.36
N ALA A 118 0.80 0.65 -12.70
CA ALA A 118 -0.34 1.03 -11.88
C ALA A 118 -1.31 -0.14 -11.69
N GLN A 119 -1.69 -0.85 -12.76
CA GLN A 119 -2.55 -2.03 -12.70
C GLN A 119 -1.91 -3.17 -11.89
N GLY A 120 -0.62 -3.45 -12.11
CA GLY A 120 0.12 -4.45 -11.36
C GLY A 120 0.38 -4.07 -9.90
N GLY A 121 0.15 -2.80 -9.53
CA GLY A 121 0.25 -2.29 -8.15
C GLY A 121 -1.09 -2.13 -7.45
N GLN A 122 -2.20 -2.19 -8.20
CA GLN A 122 -3.55 -2.14 -7.68
C GLN A 122 -4.01 -3.53 -7.24
N TRP A 123 -4.61 -3.57 -6.05
CA TRP A 123 -5.38 -4.72 -5.62
C TRP A 123 -6.55 -4.22 -4.78
N VAL A 124 -7.65 -4.98 -4.80
CA VAL A 124 -8.85 -4.66 -4.04
C VAL A 124 -9.15 -5.86 -3.13
N PRO A 125 -9.25 -5.66 -1.80
CA PRO A 125 -9.61 -6.75 -0.90
C PRO A 125 -11.05 -7.21 -1.13
N THR A 126 -11.34 -8.46 -0.78
CA THR A 126 -12.72 -8.90 -0.61
C THR A 126 -13.38 -8.10 0.52
N ARG A 127 -14.72 -8.03 0.54
CA ARG A 127 -15.45 -7.34 1.61
C ARG A 127 -15.11 -7.86 3.01
N ALA A 128 -14.90 -9.18 3.13
CA ALA A 128 -14.50 -9.81 4.38
C ALA A 128 -13.10 -9.37 4.83
N LEU A 129 -12.15 -9.32 3.90
CA LEU A 129 -10.79 -8.86 4.18
C LEU A 129 -10.72 -7.35 4.46
N ALA A 130 -11.49 -6.53 3.75
CA ALA A 130 -11.60 -5.10 4.03
C ALA A 130 -12.09 -4.84 5.46
N ARG A 131 -13.16 -5.54 5.88
CA ARG A 131 -13.67 -5.48 7.25
C ARG A 131 -12.63 -5.94 8.27
N ALA A 132 -11.90 -7.02 7.96
CA ALA A 132 -10.83 -7.51 8.83
C ALA A 132 -9.71 -6.48 9.04
N ILE A 133 -9.34 -5.76 7.98
CA ILE A 133 -8.33 -4.69 8.03
C ILE A 133 -8.84 -3.53 8.90
N ASP A 134 -10.09 -3.11 8.73
CA ASP A 134 -10.69 -2.03 9.51
C ASP A 134 -10.78 -2.40 11.01
N GLU A 135 -11.27 -3.60 11.33
CA GLU A 135 -11.31 -4.11 12.71
C GLU A 135 -9.90 -4.15 13.34
N ALA A 136 -8.89 -4.58 12.59
CA ALA A 136 -7.51 -4.60 13.07
C ALA A 136 -6.95 -3.18 13.27
N ALA A 137 -7.26 -2.24 12.38
CA ALA A 137 -6.84 -0.84 12.48
C ALA A 137 -7.45 -0.12 13.69
N LEU A 138 -8.69 -0.46 14.03
CA LEU A 138 -9.41 0.03 15.22
C LEU A 138 -9.04 -0.72 16.50
N GLY A 139 -8.16 -1.72 16.45
CA GLY A 139 -7.76 -2.50 17.63
C GLY A 139 -8.82 -3.50 18.12
N GLN A 140 -9.85 -3.78 17.32
CA GLN A 140 -10.94 -4.71 17.62
C GLN A 140 -10.59 -6.16 17.25
N ARG A 141 -9.55 -6.35 16.43
CA ARG A 141 -9.05 -7.65 15.99
C ARG A 141 -7.56 -7.79 16.29
N ARG A 142 -7.15 -8.96 16.77
CA ARG A 142 -5.73 -9.31 16.92
C ARG A 142 -5.10 -9.56 15.54
N CYS A 143 -3.89 -9.07 15.36
CA CYS A 143 -3.07 -9.32 14.19
C CYS A 143 -1.65 -9.68 14.63
N LEU A 144 -0.91 -10.37 13.76
CA LEU A 144 0.49 -10.68 14.01
C LEU A 144 1.31 -9.39 13.87
N ARG A 145 2.45 -9.29 14.55
CA ARG A 145 3.29 -8.08 14.51
C ARG A 145 4.66 -8.42 13.95
N LEU A 146 5.12 -7.60 13.02
CA LEU A 146 6.46 -7.65 12.43
C LEU A 146 7.46 -6.82 13.22
#